data_AF-A0A7Y4Y6W0-F1
#
_entry.id   AF-A0A7Y4Y6W0-F1
#
_cell.length_a   1.000
_cell.length_b   1.000
_cell.length_c   1.000
_cell.angle_alpha   90.00
_cell.angle_beta   90.00
_cell.angle_gamma   90.00
#
_symmetry.space_group_name_H-M   'P 1'
#
loop_
_entity.id
_entity.type
_entity.pdbx_description
1 polymer ?
#
loop_
_entity_poly.entity_id
_entity_poly.type
_entity_poly.pdbx_seq_one_letter_code
_entity_poly.pdbx_strand_id
1 'polypeptide(L)'
;MKESYGTLSETINGLKKEGYTQDFNIREDCIVCHQSNTVLSNDDFEIDKIFRFEGQSNPDDQSILYAISSKKFNVKGTLVNGYGIYADDVTTALVAKLQQHH
;
A
#
# COMPACT_ATOMS: atom_id res chain seq x y z
N MET A 1 11.07 -20.06 -10.22
CA MET A 1 11.88 -18.87 -9.85
C MET A 1 11.05 -18.09 -8.86
N LYS A 2 11.36 -18.17 -7.57
CA LYS A 2 10.61 -17.47 -6.53
C LYS A 2 10.97 -15.99 -6.69
N GLU A 3 10.02 -15.18 -7.13
CA GLU A 3 10.12 -13.73 -7.09
C GLU A 3 10.04 -13.30 -5.62
N SER A 4 11.07 -13.65 -4.85
CA SER A 4 11.30 -13.08 -3.54
C SER A 4 11.78 -11.67 -3.81
N TYR A 5 10.85 -10.71 -3.81
CA TYR A 5 11.14 -9.29 -3.89
C TYR A 5 11.88 -8.86 -2.61
N GLY A 6 13.11 -9.35 -2.40
CA GLY A 6 14.05 -8.95 -1.35
C GLY A 6 13.44 -8.58 0.00
N THR A 7 14.02 -7.54 0.61
CA THR A 7 13.45 -6.82 1.76
C THR A 7 12.39 -5.80 1.30
N LEU A 8 11.59 -5.27 2.25
CA LEU A 8 10.65 -4.17 2.01
C LEU A 8 11.31 -3.04 1.17
N SER A 9 12.51 -2.65 1.57
CA SER A 9 13.31 -1.62 0.92
C SER A 9 13.63 -1.94 -0.55
N GLU A 10 13.94 -3.19 -0.86
CA GLU A 10 14.22 -3.62 -2.23
C GLU A 10 12.97 -3.58 -3.10
N THR A 11 11.83 -4.00 -2.56
CA THR A 11 10.55 -3.94 -3.27
C THR A 11 10.13 -2.51 -3.56
N ILE A 12 10.22 -1.62 -2.56
CA ILE A 12 9.96 -0.19 -2.74
C ILE A 12 10.86 0.37 -3.84
N ASN A 13 12.13 0.01 -3.86
CA ASN A 13 13.06 0.47 -4.89
C ASN A 13 12.70 -0.08 -6.29
N GLY A 14 12.22 -1.32 -6.37
CA GLY A 14 11.70 -1.92 -7.60
C GLY A 14 10.46 -1.17 -8.12
N LEU A 15 9.48 -0.94 -7.24
CA LEU A 15 8.26 -0.20 -7.56
C LEU A 15 8.57 1.25 -7.98
N LYS A 16 9.53 1.92 -7.34
CA LYS A 16 10.01 3.25 -7.78
C LYS A 16 10.52 3.24 -9.22
N LYS A 17 11.20 2.17 -9.65
CA LYS A 17 11.64 2.00 -11.06
C LYS A 17 10.48 1.74 -12.02
N GLU A 18 9.40 1.11 -11.55
CA GLU A 18 8.15 0.94 -12.32
C GLU A 18 7.31 2.24 -12.41
N GLY A 19 7.72 3.31 -11.70
CA GLY A 19 7.04 4.60 -11.69
C GLY A 19 6.17 4.85 -10.46
N TYR A 20 6.16 3.94 -9.48
CA TYR A 20 5.53 4.15 -8.17
C TYR A 20 6.47 4.99 -7.28
N THR A 21 6.57 6.28 -7.59
CA THR A 21 7.45 7.22 -6.87
C THR A 21 6.71 7.97 -5.77
N GLN A 22 5.39 7.93 -5.77
CA GLN A 22 4.57 8.57 -4.76
C GLN A 22 4.51 7.74 -3.48
N ASP A 23 4.42 8.43 -2.36
CA ASP A 23 4.22 7.81 -1.05
C ASP A 23 2.82 8.16 -0.57
N PHE A 24 2.00 7.13 -0.41
CA PHE A 24 0.65 7.27 0.12
C PHE A 24 0.67 6.98 1.61
N ASN A 25 -0.17 7.69 2.35
CA ASN A 25 -0.43 7.42 3.75
C ASN A 25 -1.92 7.20 3.96
N ILE A 26 -2.27 6.24 4.81
CA ILE A 26 -3.67 6.04 5.19
C ILE A 26 -4.09 7.13 6.17
N ARG A 27 -5.24 7.74 5.90
CA ARG A 27 -5.87 8.79 6.69
C ARG A 27 -7.34 8.42 6.87
N GLU A 28 -7.66 7.87 8.04
CA GLU A 28 -9.00 7.40 8.42
C GLU A 28 -9.53 6.33 7.45
N ASP A 29 -10.26 6.73 6.42
CA ASP A 29 -10.85 5.86 5.39
C ASP A 29 -10.26 6.10 3.99
N CYS A 30 -9.49 7.17 3.80
CA CYS A 30 -8.91 7.56 2.51
C CYS A 30 -7.38 7.44 2.52
N ILE A 31 -6.75 7.50 1.35
CA ILE A 31 -5.30 7.63 1.24
C ILE A 31 -4.93 9.05 0.80
N VAL A 32 -3.88 9.59 1.41
CA VAL A 32 -3.32 10.90 1.07
C VAL A 32 -1.97 10.73 0.41
N CYS A 33 -1.81 11.37 -0.75
CA CYS A 33 -0.51 11.60 -1.36
C CYS A 33 0.09 12.86 -0.75
N HIS A 34 1.15 12.72 0.04
CA HIS A 34 1.76 13.89 0.69
C HIS A 34 2.49 14.77 -0.33
N GLN A 35 3.05 14.17 -1.40
CA GLN A 35 3.76 14.89 -2.46
C GLN A 35 2.83 15.72 -3.35
N SER A 36 1.65 15.20 -3.68
CA SER A 36 0.68 15.92 -4.53
C SER A 36 -0.40 16.66 -3.73
N ASN A 37 -0.39 16.52 -2.40
CA ASN A 37 -1.43 17.00 -1.50
C ASN A 37 -2.85 16.58 -1.95
N THR A 38 -2.93 15.41 -2.60
CA THR A 38 -4.15 14.84 -3.18
C THR A 38 -4.70 13.78 -2.24
N VAL A 39 -5.99 13.87 -1.94
CA VAL A 39 -6.73 12.83 -1.23
C VAL A 39 -7.36 11.92 -2.28
N LEU A 40 -7.12 10.62 -2.16
CA LEU A 40 -7.77 9.59 -2.96
C LEU A 40 -8.68 8.80 -2.04
N SER A 41 -9.96 8.76 -2.35
CA SER A 41 -10.90 7.87 -1.69
C SER A 41 -10.70 6.44 -2.20
N ASN A 42 -11.24 5.44 -1.52
CA ASN A 42 -11.12 4.02 -1.88
C ASN A 42 -11.55 3.71 -3.32
N ASP A 43 -12.46 4.52 -3.89
CA ASP A 43 -12.94 4.39 -5.27
C ASP A 43 -12.05 5.12 -6.29
N ASP A 44 -11.20 6.05 -5.83
CA ASP A 44 -10.30 6.86 -6.67
C ASP A 44 -8.94 6.18 -6.90
N PHE A 45 -8.67 5.04 -6.26
CA PHE A 45 -7.42 4.30 -6.40
C PHE A 45 -7.65 2.79 -6.53
N GLU A 46 -6.69 2.11 -7.15
CA GLU A 46 -6.69 0.66 -7.35
C GLU A 46 -5.37 0.08 -6.84
N ILE A 47 -5.46 -1.04 -6.13
CA ILE A 47 -4.29 -1.78 -5.67
C ILE A 47 -3.84 -2.71 -6.81
N ASP A 48 -2.68 -2.42 -7.38
CA ASP A 48 -2.08 -3.19 -8.48
C ASP A 48 -1.36 -4.44 -7.94
N LYS A 49 -0.62 -4.29 -6.82
CA LYS A 49 0.17 -5.38 -6.21
C LYS A 49 0.15 -5.28 -4.69
N ILE A 50 0.26 -6.44 -4.03
CA ILE A 50 0.33 -6.57 -2.57
C ILE A 50 1.55 -7.41 -2.22
N PHE A 51 2.40 -6.90 -1.33
CA PHE A 51 3.59 -7.59 -0.85
C PHE A 51 3.56 -7.64 0.66
N ARG A 52 3.55 -8.84 1.23
CA ARG A 52 3.61 -9.05 2.68
C ARG A 52 5.03 -9.42 3.09
N PHE A 53 5.56 -8.69 4.05
CA PHE A 53 6.86 -8.89 4.66
C PHE A 53 6.67 -9.25 6.12
N GLU A 54 7.46 -10.20 6.59
CA GLU A 54 7.56 -10.51 8.01
C GLU A 54 8.69 -9.66 8.59
N GLY A 55 8.41 -8.99 9.69
CA GLY A 55 9.34 -8.11 10.37
C GLY A 55 10.56 -8.91 10.84
N GLN A 56 11.76 -8.41 10.54
CA GLN A 56 12.98 -9.11 10.95
C GLN A 56 13.18 -9.15 12.47
N SER A 57 12.51 -8.26 13.22
CA SER A 57 12.65 -8.16 14.68
C SER A 57 11.68 -9.07 15.42
N ASN A 58 10.42 -9.15 15.01
CA ASN A 58 9.40 -9.98 15.63
C ASN A 58 8.63 -10.74 14.55
N PRO A 59 8.43 -12.06 14.67
CA PRO A 59 7.60 -12.83 13.73
C PRO A 59 6.13 -12.38 13.73
N ASP A 60 5.68 -11.73 14.80
CA ASP A 60 4.36 -11.11 14.93
C ASP A 60 4.28 -9.71 14.31
N ASP A 61 5.43 -9.05 14.06
CA ASP A 61 5.44 -7.77 13.35
C ASP A 61 5.43 -8.08 11.87
N GLN A 62 4.41 -7.63 11.16
CA GLN A 62 4.33 -7.84 9.71
C GLN A 62 4.16 -6.48 9.05
N SER A 63 4.72 -6.33 7.86
CA SER A 63 4.57 -5.12 7.07
C SER A 63 3.98 -5.49 5.72
N ILE A 64 2.93 -4.81 5.31
CA ILE A 64 2.31 -5.01 4.01
C ILE A 64 2.53 -3.76 3.18
N LEU A 65 3.16 -3.95 2.02
CA LEU A 65 3.37 -2.93 1.02
C LEU A 65 2.33 -3.11 -0.08
N TYR A 66 1.55 -2.06 -0.34
CA TYR A 66 0.58 -2.01 -1.41
C TYR A 66 1.10 -1.09 -2.51
N ALA A 67 1.16 -1.59 -3.75
CA ALA A 67 1.39 -0.76 -4.92
C ALA A 67 0.02 -0.25 -5.40
N ILE A 68 -0.17 1.06 -5.35
CA ILE A 68 -1.45 1.71 -5.63
C ILE A 68 -1.30 2.60 -6.86
N SER A 69 -2.28 2.52 -7.75
CA SER A 69 -2.38 3.40 -8.91
C SER A 69 -3.76 4.06 -8.96
N SER A 70 -3.80 5.34 -9.29
CA SER A 70 -5.05 6.05 -9.52
C SER A 70 -5.20 6.31 -11.01
N LYS A 71 -6.20 5.69 -11.65
CA LYS A 71 -6.53 6.00 -13.06
C LYS A 71 -7.02 7.43 -13.22
N LYS A 72 -7.76 7.93 -12.23
CA LYS A 72 -8.37 9.27 -12.24
C LYS A 72 -7.35 10.40 -12.23
N PHE A 73 -6.35 10.28 -11.36
CA PHE A 73 -5.29 11.29 -11.22
C PHE A 73 -4.02 10.92 -11.99
N ASN A 74 -3.99 9.74 -12.63
CA ASN A 74 -2.83 9.16 -13.31
C ASN A 74 -1.57 9.12 -12.42
N VAL A 75 -1.74 8.95 -11.11
CA VAL A 75 -0.64 8.87 -10.13
C VAL A 75 -0.41 7.44 -9.70
N LYS A 76 0.84 7.10 -9.40
CA LYS A 76 1.26 5.79 -8.92
C LYS A 76 2.17 5.94 -7.71
N GLY A 77 1.91 5.16 -6.68
CA GLY A 77 2.67 5.21 -5.45
C GLY A 77 2.57 3.96 -4.62
N THR A 78 3.31 3.96 -3.53
CA THR A 78 3.37 2.85 -2.59
C THR A 78 2.77 3.25 -1.25
N LEU A 79 2.06 2.33 -0.63
CA LEU A 79 1.50 2.45 0.69
C LEU A 79 2.13 1.36 1.55
N VAL A 80 2.94 1.77 2.54
CA VAL A 80 3.49 0.84 3.54
C VAL A 80 2.57 0.84 4.75
N ASN A 81 2.08 -0.33 5.13
CA ASN A 81 1.30 -0.51 6.35
C ASN A 81 2.00 -1.49 7.29
N GLY A 82 2.36 -1.02 8.49
CA GLY A 82 2.85 -1.88 9.56
C GLY A 82 1.69 -2.58 10.24
N TYR A 83 1.56 -3.89 10.04
CA TYR A 83 0.65 -4.78 10.75
C TYR A 83 1.21 -5.10 12.13
N GLY A 84 0.71 -4.40 13.15
CA GLY A 84 0.79 -4.80 14.55
C GLY A 84 -0.62 -5.10 15.10
N ILE A 85 -0.72 -5.42 16.39
CA ILE A 85 -2.00 -5.74 17.10
C ILE A 85 -3.08 -4.63 16.92
N TYR A 86 -2.70 -3.44 16.49
CA TYR A 86 -3.56 -2.25 16.31
C TYR A 86 -3.87 -1.85 14.86
N ALA A 87 -3.38 -2.60 13.87
CA ALA A 87 -3.42 -2.19 12.45
C ALA A 87 -4.52 -2.89 11.61
N ASP A 88 -5.28 -3.78 12.25
CA ASP A 88 -6.28 -4.62 11.60
C ASP A 88 -7.46 -3.80 11.06
N ASP A 89 -8.01 -2.88 11.85
CA ASP A 89 -9.25 -2.17 11.51
C ASP A 89 -9.17 -1.33 10.23
N VAL A 90 -8.08 -0.58 10.07
CA VAL A 90 -7.94 0.37 8.95
C VAL A 90 -7.70 -0.37 7.63
N THR A 91 -6.90 -1.44 7.68
CA THR A 91 -6.56 -2.23 6.48
C THR A 91 -7.72 -3.12 6.07
N THR A 92 -8.36 -3.77 7.04
CA THR A 92 -9.54 -4.61 6.82
C THR A 92 -10.69 -3.78 6.28
N ALA A 93 -10.92 -2.55 6.76
CA ALA A 93 -11.94 -1.67 6.19
C ALA A 93 -11.62 -1.26 4.74
N LEU A 94 -10.36 -0.93 4.44
CA LEU A 94 -9.93 -0.56 3.10
C LEU A 94 -10.09 -1.73 2.10
N VAL A 95 -9.66 -2.94 2.51
CA VAL A 95 -9.77 -4.17 1.70
C VAL A 95 -11.21 -4.65 1.59
N ALA A 96 -12.00 -4.57 2.66
CA ALA A 96 -13.41 -4.96 2.65
C ALA A 96 -14.26 -4.04 1.78
N LYS A 97 -13.93 -2.73 1.68
CA LYS A 97 -14.59 -1.83 0.74
C LYS A 97 -14.26 -2.15 -0.72
N LEU A 98 -13.02 -2.57 -1.01
CA LEU A 98 -12.63 -3.01 -2.36
C LEU A 98 -13.39 -4.25 -2.83
N GLN A 99 -13.84 -5.12 -1.90
CA GLN A 99 -14.63 -6.32 -2.24
C GLN A 99 -16.14 -6.08 -2.38
N GLN A 100 -16.65 -4.88 -2.06
CA GLN A 100 -18.09 -4.59 -2.04
C GLN A 100 -18.63 -3.94 -3.32
N HIS A 101 -17.80 -3.66 -4.32
CA HIS A 101 -18.27 -3.26 -5.64
C HIS A 101 -18.40 -4.49 -6.55
N HIS A 102 -19.57 -5.14 -6.49
CA HIS A 102 -20.05 -6.09 -7.51
C HIS A 102 -21.39 -5.58 -8.05
#